data_AF-A0A2H6N857-F1
#
_entry.id   AF-A0A2H6N857-F1
#
_cell.length_a   1.000
_cell.length_b   1.000
_cell.length_c   1.000
_cell.angle_alpha   90.00
_cell.angle_beta   90.00
_cell.angle_gamma   90.00
#
_symmetry.space_group_name_H-M   'P 1'
#
loop_
_entity.id
_entity.type
_entity.pdbx_description
1 polymer ?
#
loop_
_entity_poly.entity_id
_entity_poly.type
_entity_poly.pdbx_seq_one_letter_code
_entity_poly.pdbx_strand_id
1 'polypeptide(L)'
;NLSMVLRQLHTTSPDEHTQNVMDSVRQAKLAVQMDVRDGRSWYVLGNAYISLFFNTGQNPKISQQALSAYAQAEKVDSTASCNPDLHLNRATLSKYEENYMEALEGFARAAGLDPAWLEPQQRKQQLMDFLERLTGFLENKGKVKGKKLQNMLGSLRSSHLGPYGDGHYQGPSGQKVELQRRPLSALQPGVNT
;
A
#
# COMPACT_ATOMS: atom_id res chain seq x y z
N ASN A 1 -2.26 23.61 10.16
CA ASN A 1 -1.11 23.00 10.87
C ASN A 1 -1.51 22.03 11.99
N LEU A 2 -2.64 22.24 12.68
CA LEU A 2 -3.12 21.34 13.75
C LEU A 2 -3.24 19.86 13.34
N SER A 3 -3.72 19.58 12.12
CA SER A 3 -3.79 18.22 11.57
C SER A 3 -2.44 17.49 11.59
N MET A 4 -1.34 18.17 11.24
CA MET A 4 -0.01 17.54 11.22
C MET A 4 0.47 17.21 12.64
N VAL A 5 0.28 18.15 13.57
CA VAL A 5 0.69 18.00 14.97
C VAL A 5 -0.02 16.82 15.62
N LEU A 6 -1.34 16.68 15.44
CA LEU A 6 -2.12 15.60 16.04
C LEU A 6 -1.56 14.22 15.72
N ARG A 7 -1.06 13.99 14.49
CA ARG A 7 -0.48 12.71 14.09
C ARG A 7 0.90 12.42 14.67
N GLN A 8 1.60 13.45 15.13
CA GLN A 8 2.97 13.37 15.67
C GLN A 8 2.99 13.45 17.20
N LEU A 9 1.85 13.67 17.85
CA LEU A 9 1.78 13.69 19.31
C LEU A 9 2.18 12.33 19.87
N HIS A 10 3.06 12.36 20.87
CA HIS A 10 3.36 11.21 21.68
C HIS A 10 2.12 10.89 22.52
N THR A 11 1.54 9.73 22.31
CA THR A 11 0.39 9.24 23.08
C THR A 11 0.84 8.12 24.00
N THR A 12 0.13 7.99 25.11
CA THR A 12 0.41 6.94 26.09
C THR A 12 -0.36 5.65 25.81
N SER A 13 -1.41 5.73 24.97
CA SER A 13 -2.20 4.57 24.52
C SER A 13 -2.38 4.51 22.99
N PRO A 14 -2.56 3.30 22.42
CA PRO A 14 -2.90 3.11 21.01
C PRO A 14 -4.27 3.70 20.63
N ASP A 15 -5.25 3.67 21.54
CA ASP A 15 -6.59 4.20 21.29
C ASP A 15 -6.56 5.73 21.16
N GLU A 16 -5.79 6.39 22.03
CA GLU A 16 -5.55 7.84 21.95
C GLU A 16 -4.83 8.21 20.65
N HIS A 17 -3.84 7.41 20.22
CA HIS A 17 -3.18 7.61 18.93
C HIS A 17 -4.19 7.54 17.78
N THR A 18 -5.04 6.52 17.79
CA THR A 18 -6.06 6.31 16.76
C THR A 18 -7.03 7.49 16.72
N GLN A 19 -7.48 7.97 17.89
CA GLN A 19 -8.36 9.13 17.99
C GLN A 19 -7.70 10.39 17.42
N ASN A 20 -6.43 10.64 17.77
CA ASN A 20 -5.66 11.77 17.23
C ASN A 20 -5.54 11.71 15.70
N VAL A 21 -5.36 10.52 15.14
CA VAL A 21 -5.34 10.31 13.68
C VAL A 21 -6.70 10.63 13.06
N MET A 22 -7.81 10.18 13.66
CA MET A 22 -9.16 10.52 13.19
C MET A 22 -9.42 12.04 13.24
N ASP A 23 -9.06 12.69 14.33
CA ASP A 23 -9.17 14.15 14.47
C ASP A 23 -8.27 14.88 13.46
N SER A 24 -7.09 14.33 13.14
CA SER A 24 -6.22 14.90 12.12
C SER A 24 -6.88 14.95 10.74
N VAL A 25 -7.65 13.92 10.38
CA VAL A 25 -8.41 13.87 9.12
C VAL A 25 -9.52 14.91 9.15
N ARG A 26 -10.25 15.02 10.27
CA ARG A 26 -11.30 16.03 10.44
C ARG A 26 -10.74 17.45 10.26
N GLN A 27 -9.62 17.75 10.90
CA GLN A 27 -8.96 19.06 10.79
C GLN A 27 -8.43 19.34 9.37
N ALA A 28 -7.88 18.33 8.69
CA ALA A 28 -7.44 18.49 7.30
C ALA A 28 -8.61 18.76 6.35
N LYS A 29 -9.75 18.10 6.54
CA LYS A 29 -10.98 18.38 5.78
C LYS A 29 -11.48 19.80 5.99
N LEU A 30 -11.47 20.30 7.23
CA LEU A 30 -11.85 21.68 7.53
C LEU A 30 -10.91 22.67 6.81
N ALA A 31 -9.61 22.41 6.79
CA ALA A 31 -8.64 23.25 6.06
C ALA A 31 -8.96 23.30 4.56
N VAL A 32 -9.22 22.15 3.93
CA VAL A 32 -9.64 22.09 2.51
C VAL A 32 -10.97 22.81 2.27
N GLN A 33 -11.92 22.75 3.21
CA GLN A 33 -13.20 23.45 3.07
C GLN A 33 -13.05 24.98 3.14
N MET A 34 -12.05 25.48 3.88
CA MET A 34 -11.76 26.92 3.93
C MET A 34 -11.18 27.43 2.61
N ASP A 35 -10.33 26.65 1.95
CA ASP A 35 -9.84 26.93 0.61
C ASP A 35 -9.61 25.65 -0.20
N VAL A 36 -10.53 25.36 -1.12
CA VAL A 36 -10.47 24.18 -1.99
C VAL A 36 -9.42 24.29 -3.09
N ARG A 37 -8.82 25.48 -3.30
CA ARG A 37 -7.76 25.73 -4.28
C ARG A 37 -6.37 25.62 -3.69
N ASP A 38 -6.24 25.53 -2.36
CA ASP A 38 -4.96 25.34 -1.69
C ASP A 38 -4.47 23.89 -1.84
N GLY A 39 -3.46 23.70 -2.68
CA GLY A 39 -2.83 22.39 -2.88
C GLY A 39 -2.21 21.84 -1.60
N ARG A 40 -1.71 22.69 -0.71
CA ARG A 40 -1.13 22.26 0.56
C ARG A 40 -2.17 21.64 1.47
N SER A 41 -3.38 22.19 1.53
CA SER A 41 -4.48 21.62 2.31
C SER A 41 -4.88 20.23 1.80
N TRP A 42 -4.96 20.04 0.49
CA TRP A 42 -5.19 18.73 -0.12
C TRP A 42 -4.06 17.73 0.15
N TYR A 43 -2.81 18.16 0.06
CA TYR A 43 -1.64 17.35 0.42
C TYR A 43 -1.69 16.91 1.89
N VAL A 44 -1.99 17.83 2.82
CA VAL A 44 -2.10 17.52 4.26
C VAL A 44 -3.25 16.55 4.53
N LEU A 45 -4.35 16.65 3.79
CA LEU A 45 -5.45 15.68 3.82
C LEU A 45 -5.03 14.29 3.32
N GLY A 46 -4.25 14.23 2.23
CA GLY A 46 -3.64 12.98 1.76
C GLY A 46 -2.78 12.32 2.83
N ASN A 47 -1.91 13.08 3.48
CA ASN A 47 -1.10 12.58 4.60
C ASN A 47 -1.96 12.08 5.77
N ALA A 48 -3.06 12.78 6.08
CA ALA A 48 -3.99 12.37 7.13
C ALA A 48 -4.63 11.01 6.81
N TYR A 49 -5.04 10.82 5.55
CA TYR A 49 -5.60 9.55 5.08
C TYR A 49 -4.58 8.42 5.08
N ILE A 50 -3.31 8.66 4.72
CA ILE A 50 -2.26 7.64 4.83
C ILE A 50 -2.13 7.16 6.28
N SER A 51 -2.06 8.08 7.25
CA SER A 51 -1.97 7.70 8.65
C SER A 51 -3.21 6.94 9.12
N LEU A 52 -4.41 7.36 8.70
CA LEU A 52 -5.64 6.63 9.01
C LEU A 52 -5.64 5.22 8.41
N PHE A 53 -5.21 5.08 7.15
CA PHE A 53 -5.11 3.80 6.46
C PHE A 53 -4.24 2.81 7.23
N PHE A 54 -3.05 3.22 7.65
CA PHE A 54 -2.14 2.35 8.41
C PHE A 54 -2.62 2.07 9.84
N ASN A 55 -3.48 2.91 10.42
CA ASN A 55 -4.03 2.72 11.77
C ASN A 55 -5.35 1.92 11.82
N THR A 56 -6.07 1.76 10.71
CA THR A 56 -7.44 1.20 10.70
C THR A 56 -7.57 -0.08 9.88
N GLY A 57 -6.52 -0.92 9.89
CA GLY A 57 -6.54 -2.22 9.21
C GLY A 57 -6.50 -2.12 7.68
N GLN A 58 -5.90 -1.05 7.15
CA GLN A 58 -5.54 -0.91 5.73
C GLN A 58 -6.73 -1.05 4.77
N ASN A 59 -7.85 -0.40 5.10
CA ASN A 59 -9.04 -0.36 4.26
C ASN A 59 -8.73 0.32 2.89
N PRO A 60 -8.88 -0.38 1.75
CA PRO A 60 -8.56 0.17 0.43
C PRO A 60 -9.34 1.43 0.07
N LYS A 61 -10.51 1.69 0.67
CA LYS A 61 -11.24 2.95 0.43
C LYS A 61 -10.48 4.17 0.94
N ILE A 62 -9.70 4.01 2.01
CA ILE A 62 -8.96 5.11 2.64
C ILE A 62 -7.70 5.42 1.83
N SER A 63 -7.01 4.40 1.31
CA SER A 63 -5.87 4.61 0.40
C SER A 63 -6.30 5.34 -0.86
N GLN A 64 -7.43 4.96 -1.47
CA GLN A 64 -7.98 5.66 -2.63
C GLN A 64 -8.34 7.13 -2.32
N GLN A 65 -8.83 7.43 -1.11
CA GLN A 65 -9.03 8.81 -0.67
C GLN A 65 -7.72 9.58 -0.54
N ALA A 66 -6.65 8.94 -0.05
CA ALA A 66 -5.33 9.56 0.04
C ALA A 66 -4.75 9.88 -1.35
N LEU A 67 -4.79 8.91 -2.27
CA LEU A 67 -4.34 9.08 -3.66
C LEU A 67 -5.12 10.19 -4.37
N SER A 68 -6.45 10.20 -4.21
CA SER A 68 -7.32 11.23 -4.77
C SER A 68 -6.99 12.62 -4.20
N ALA A 69 -6.69 12.72 -2.91
CA ALA A 69 -6.31 14.00 -2.29
C ALA A 69 -4.97 14.53 -2.85
N TYR A 70 -3.97 13.67 -3.06
CA TYR A 70 -2.72 14.10 -3.70
C TYR A 70 -2.92 14.51 -5.16
N ALA A 71 -3.68 13.74 -5.94
CA ALA A 71 -3.99 14.09 -7.32
C ALA A 71 -4.75 15.43 -7.40
N GLN A 72 -5.68 15.66 -6.47
CA GLN A 72 -6.41 16.92 -6.37
C GLN A 72 -5.48 18.07 -5.98
N ALA A 73 -4.51 17.87 -5.08
CA ALA A 73 -3.51 18.87 -4.72
C ALA A 73 -2.75 19.38 -5.96
N GLU A 74 -2.22 18.47 -6.76
CA GLU A 74 -1.50 18.79 -8.01
C GLU A 74 -2.41 19.45 -9.06
N LYS A 75 -3.69 19.05 -9.10
CA LYS A 75 -4.66 19.60 -10.05
C LYS A 75 -5.03 21.05 -9.76
N VAL A 76 -5.18 21.42 -8.48
CA VAL A 76 -5.61 22.78 -8.11
C VAL A 76 -4.45 23.75 -7.94
N ASP A 77 -3.25 23.23 -7.67
CA ASP A 77 -2.06 24.02 -7.41
C ASP A 77 -0.83 23.33 -8.01
N SER A 78 -0.26 23.95 -9.05
CA SER A 78 0.93 23.43 -9.74
C SER A 78 2.15 23.32 -8.84
N THR A 79 2.22 24.09 -7.74
CA THR A 79 3.35 24.01 -6.81
C THR A 79 3.36 22.69 -6.03
N ALA A 80 2.22 22.02 -5.89
CA ALA A 80 2.14 20.71 -5.25
C ALA A 80 2.89 19.63 -6.03
N SER A 81 2.98 19.72 -7.37
CA SER A 81 3.80 18.83 -8.21
C SER A 81 5.31 19.05 -8.09
N CYS A 82 5.71 20.09 -7.34
CA CYS A 82 7.09 20.34 -6.94
C CYS A 82 7.37 19.92 -5.49
N ASN A 83 6.39 19.34 -4.78
CA ASN A 83 6.56 18.87 -3.41
C ASN A 83 7.17 17.45 -3.38
N PRO A 84 8.44 17.28 -2.96
CA PRO A 84 9.08 15.96 -2.93
C PRO A 84 8.40 15.00 -1.94
N ASP A 85 7.93 15.48 -0.79
CA ASP A 85 7.24 14.66 0.22
C ASP A 85 5.93 14.07 -0.31
N LEU A 86 5.19 14.83 -1.14
CA LEU A 86 3.95 14.35 -1.77
C LEU A 86 4.23 13.11 -2.60
N HIS A 87 5.25 13.18 -3.47
CA HIS A 87 5.61 12.07 -4.34
C HIS A 87 6.17 10.88 -3.55
N LEU A 88 6.99 11.11 -2.51
CA LEU A 88 7.47 10.03 -1.64
C LEU A 88 6.31 9.32 -0.92
N ASN A 89 5.37 10.09 -0.37
CA ASN A 89 4.24 9.54 0.38
C ASN A 89 3.29 8.76 -0.53
N ARG A 90 2.96 9.30 -1.71
CA ARG A 90 2.17 8.59 -2.73
C ARG A 90 2.86 7.31 -3.18
N ALA A 91 4.16 7.35 -3.45
CA ALA A 91 4.94 6.19 -3.85
C ALA A 91 4.97 5.11 -2.77
N THR A 92 5.06 5.51 -1.49
CA THR A 92 5.03 4.58 -0.36
C THR A 92 3.69 3.85 -0.27
N LEU A 93 2.57 4.56 -0.48
CA LEU A 93 1.26 3.94 -0.54
C LEU A 93 1.12 3.01 -1.75
N SER A 94 1.58 3.46 -2.93
CA SER A 94 1.56 2.65 -4.16
C SER A 94 2.39 1.37 -4.01
N LYS A 95 3.55 1.45 -3.36
CA LYS A 95 4.39 0.28 -3.03
C LYS A 95 3.66 -0.69 -2.11
N TYR A 96 2.90 -0.18 -1.14
CA TYR A 96 2.12 -1.03 -0.22
C TYR A 96 0.99 -1.76 -0.96
N GLU A 97 0.35 -1.09 -1.93
CA GLU A 97 -0.70 -1.67 -2.79
C GLU A 97 -0.14 -2.48 -3.97
N GLU A 98 1.17 -2.79 -3.98
CA GLU A 98 1.85 -3.55 -5.03
C GLU A 98 1.81 -2.90 -6.44
N ASN A 99 1.48 -1.61 -6.52
CA ASN A 99 1.58 -0.78 -7.72
C ASN A 99 3.03 -0.33 -7.92
N TYR A 100 3.91 -1.29 -8.22
CA TYR A 100 5.36 -1.09 -8.19
C TYR A 100 5.90 -0.08 -9.21
N MET A 101 5.26 0.04 -10.38
CA MET A 101 5.65 1.02 -11.40
C MET A 101 5.43 2.45 -10.89
N GLU A 102 4.23 2.74 -10.39
CA GLU A 102 3.89 4.06 -9.82
C GLU A 102 4.76 4.39 -8.60
N ALA A 103 5.08 3.40 -7.77
CA ALA A 103 6.00 3.56 -6.66
C ALA A 103 7.41 3.98 -7.13
N LEU A 104 7.97 3.31 -8.14
CA LEU A 104 9.29 3.64 -8.70
C LEU A 104 9.31 5.03 -9.31
N GLU A 105 8.27 5.39 -10.06
CA GLU A 105 8.12 6.71 -10.67
C GLU A 105 8.03 7.81 -9.61
N GLY A 106 7.22 7.60 -8.57
CA GLY A 106 7.07 8.57 -7.48
C GLY A 106 8.35 8.73 -6.66
N PHE A 107 9.08 7.65 -6.35
CA PHE A 107 10.39 7.76 -5.70
C PHE A 107 11.43 8.48 -6.58
N ALA A 108 11.45 8.19 -7.88
CA ALA A 108 12.32 8.88 -8.83
C ALA A 108 11.97 10.38 -8.95
N ARG A 109 10.68 10.72 -8.94
CA ARG A 109 10.20 12.11 -8.97
C ARG A 109 10.62 12.87 -7.70
N ALA A 110 10.42 12.28 -6.52
CA ALA A 110 10.85 12.88 -5.26
C ALA A 110 12.37 13.11 -5.22
N ALA A 111 13.16 12.11 -5.65
CA ALA A 111 14.62 12.23 -5.76
C ALA A 111 15.08 13.32 -6.76
N GLY A 112 14.33 13.54 -7.84
CA GLY A 112 14.63 14.58 -8.82
C GLY A 112 14.28 15.99 -8.35
N LEU A 113 13.29 16.12 -7.47
CA LEU A 113 12.88 17.39 -6.87
C LEU A 113 13.79 17.82 -5.72
N ASP A 114 14.28 16.87 -4.91
CA ASP A 114 15.28 17.12 -3.87
C ASP A 114 16.42 16.08 -3.97
N PRO A 115 17.49 16.39 -4.72
CA PRO A 115 18.64 15.49 -4.86
C PRO A 115 19.48 15.33 -3.59
N ALA A 116 19.38 16.24 -2.62
CA ALA A 116 20.10 16.15 -1.35
C ALA A 116 19.42 15.20 -0.37
N TRP A 117 18.10 15.00 -0.52
CA TRP A 117 17.34 14.01 0.22
C TRP A 117 17.59 12.60 -0.34
N LEU A 118 18.43 11.84 0.36
CA LEU A 118 18.86 10.51 -0.09
C LEU A 118 17.78 9.42 0.01
N GLU A 119 16.77 9.61 0.87
CA GLU A 119 15.78 8.56 1.18
C GLU A 119 14.97 8.11 -0.05
N PRO A 120 14.40 9.00 -0.90
CA PRO A 120 13.74 8.58 -2.13
C PRO A 120 14.64 7.76 -3.07
N GLN A 121 15.92 8.15 -3.22
CA GLN A 121 16.87 7.41 -4.04
C GLN A 121 17.12 6.00 -3.49
N GLN A 122 17.32 5.90 -2.17
CA GLN A 122 17.51 4.62 -1.49
C GLN A 122 16.27 3.74 -1.61
N ARG A 123 15.07 4.28 -1.39
CA ARG A 123 13.80 3.55 -1.51
C ARG A 123 13.57 3.04 -2.94
N LYS A 124 13.89 3.85 -3.96
CA LYS A 124 13.85 3.44 -5.37
C LYS A 124 14.80 2.26 -5.62
N GLN A 125 16.06 2.38 -5.22
CA GLN A 125 17.06 1.33 -5.44
C GLN A 125 16.68 0.03 -4.74
N GLN A 126 16.26 0.12 -3.47
CA GLN A 126 15.80 -1.05 -2.70
C GLN A 126 14.63 -1.76 -3.37
N LEU A 127 13.67 -1.01 -3.95
CA LEU A 127 12.55 -1.59 -4.66
C LEU A 127 13.00 -2.26 -5.98
N MET A 128 13.92 -1.65 -6.73
CA MET A 128 14.49 -2.27 -7.92
C MET A 128 15.23 -3.58 -7.58
N ASP A 129 16.11 -3.56 -6.58
CA ASP A 129 16.86 -4.75 -6.13
C ASP A 129 15.92 -5.85 -5.62
N PHE A 130 14.82 -5.47 -4.97
CA PHE A 130 13.79 -6.41 -4.54
C PHE A 130 13.13 -7.08 -5.74
N LEU A 131 12.66 -6.29 -6.72
CA LEU A 131 11.96 -6.79 -7.89
C LEU A 131 12.86 -7.66 -8.77
N GLU A 132 14.12 -7.27 -8.98
CA GLU A 132 15.09 -8.06 -9.74
C GLU A 132 15.35 -9.43 -9.09
N ARG A 133 15.55 -9.46 -7.76
CA ARG A 133 15.71 -10.73 -7.04
C ARG A 133 14.44 -11.57 -7.11
N LEU A 134 13.27 -10.96 -6.94
CA LEU A 134 11.98 -11.62 -6.99
C LEU A 134 11.76 -12.28 -8.36
N THR A 135 11.90 -11.53 -9.45
CA THR A 135 11.72 -12.07 -10.81
C THR A 135 12.76 -13.14 -11.12
N GLY A 136 14.03 -12.93 -10.73
CA GLY A 136 15.06 -13.94 -10.88
C GLY A 136 14.73 -15.24 -10.16
N PHE A 137 14.17 -15.19 -8.94
CA PHE A 137 13.72 -16.40 -8.23
C PHE A 137 12.49 -17.05 -8.85
N LEU A 138 11.57 -16.26 -9.41
CA LEU A 138 10.39 -16.80 -10.11
C LEU A 138 10.82 -17.57 -11.36
N GLU A 139 11.72 -17.01 -12.17
CA GLU A 139 12.21 -17.63 -13.41
C GLU A 139 12.97 -18.93 -13.14
N ASN A 140 13.87 -18.94 -12.15
CA ASN A 140 14.68 -20.11 -11.81
C ASN A 140 14.08 -21.03 -10.75
N LYS A 141 12.82 -20.79 -10.35
CA LYS A 141 12.09 -21.55 -9.31
C LYS A 141 12.90 -21.69 -8.01
N GLY A 142 13.46 -20.58 -7.53
CA GLY A 142 14.28 -20.51 -6.33
C GLY A 142 15.58 -21.33 -6.42
N LYS A 143 16.12 -21.51 -7.63
CA LYS A 143 17.30 -22.33 -7.93
C LYS A 143 17.14 -23.81 -7.52
N VAL A 144 15.91 -24.30 -7.45
CA VAL A 144 15.62 -25.69 -7.10
C VAL A 144 15.80 -26.60 -8.32
N LYS A 145 16.65 -27.62 -8.20
CA LYS A 145 16.86 -28.62 -9.27
C LYS A 145 15.56 -29.33 -9.63
N GLY A 146 15.35 -29.61 -10.91
CA GLY A 146 14.12 -30.23 -11.43
C GLY A 146 13.69 -31.51 -10.70
N LYS A 147 14.62 -32.44 -10.44
CA LYS A 147 14.33 -33.68 -9.67
C LYS A 147 13.83 -33.39 -8.24
N LYS A 148 14.42 -32.39 -7.56
CA LYS A 148 13.99 -31.99 -6.21
C LYS A 148 12.61 -31.35 -6.26
N LEU A 149 12.34 -30.51 -7.25
CA LEU A 149 11.03 -29.90 -7.45
C LEU A 149 9.95 -30.97 -7.69
N GLN A 150 10.21 -31.96 -8.54
CA GLN A 150 9.28 -33.06 -8.78
C GLN A 150 8.99 -33.87 -7.52
N ASN A 151 10.02 -34.14 -6.70
CA ASN A 151 9.84 -34.81 -5.41
C ASN A 151 8.98 -33.98 -4.44
N MET A 152 9.17 -32.65 -4.41
CA MET A 152 8.36 -31.73 -3.58
C MET A 152 6.90 -31.66 -4.06
N LEU A 153 6.67 -31.66 -5.37
CA LEU A 153 5.32 -31.69 -5.93
C LEU A 153 4.63 -33.04 -5.67
N GLY A 154 5.36 -34.15 -5.79
CA GLY A 154 4.86 -35.50 -5.53
C GLY A 154 4.55 -35.79 -4.06
N SER A 155 5.09 -35.01 -3.12
CA SER A 155 4.78 -35.16 -1.70
C SER A 155 3.49 -34.47 -1.28
N LEU A 156 2.84 -33.68 -2.15
CA LEU A 156 1.58 -33.02 -1.88
C LEU A 156 0.43 -34.05 -1.76
N ARG A 157 -0.37 -33.94 -0.70
CA ARG A 157 -1.50 -34.84 -0.39
C ARG A 157 -2.77 -34.03 -0.15
N SER A 158 -3.94 -34.64 -0.36
CA SER A 158 -5.23 -33.97 -0.09
C SER A 158 -5.38 -33.55 1.38
N SER A 159 -4.79 -34.29 2.31
CA SER A 159 -4.78 -33.93 3.74
C SER A 159 -4.04 -32.62 4.03
N HIS A 160 -3.17 -32.14 3.13
CA HIS A 160 -2.51 -30.84 3.30
C HIS A 160 -3.46 -29.65 3.06
N LEU A 161 -4.65 -29.88 2.50
CA LEU A 161 -5.67 -28.83 2.33
C LEU A 161 -6.32 -28.44 3.66
N GLY A 162 -6.36 -29.34 4.65
CA GLY A 162 -7.00 -29.09 5.93
C GLY A 162 -8.40 -28.47 5.79
N PRO A 163 -8.69 -27.33 6.45
CA PRO A 163 -10.01 -26.68 6.40
C PRO A 163 -10.53 -26.35 4.99
N TYR A 164 -9.64 -26.19 4.01
CA TYR A 164 -9.99 -25.87 2.62
C TYR A 164 -10.45 -27.10 1.82
N GLY A 165 -10.07 -28.31 2.24
CA GLY A 165 -10.47 -29.56 1.58
C GLY A 165 -11.73 -30.19 2.18
N ASP A 166 -12.02 -29.89 3.45
CA ASP A 166 -13.08 -30.56 4.20
C ASP A 166 -14.42 -29.80 4.18
N GLY A 167 -14.56 -28.74 3.37
CA GLY A 167 -15.79 -27.92 3.30
C GLY A 167 -16.08 -27.08 4.56
N HIS A 168 -15.09 -26.93 5.43
CA HIS A 168 -15.19 -26.17 6.68
C HIS A 168 -14.65 -24.73 6.55
N TYR A 169 -14.16 -24.35 5.38
CA TYR A 169 -13.71 -22.99 5.12
C TYR A 169 -14.86 -21.99 5.26
N GLN A 170 -14.62 -20.94 6.05
CA GLN A 170 -15.52 -19.80 6.18
C GLN A 170 -14.86 -18.59 5.53
N GLY A 171 -15.57 -17.97 4.58
CA GLY A 171 -15.14 -16.72 3.98
C GLY A 171 -15.17 -15.56 5.00
N PRO A 172 -14.70 -14.36 4.62
CA PRO A 172 -14.69 -13.18 5.50
C PRO A 172 -16.06 -12.79 6.08
N SER A 173 -17.16 -13.18 5.43
CA SER A 173 -18.54 -12.99 5.89
C SER A 173 -19.02 -14.04 6.91
N GLY A 174 -18.18 -15.03 7.26
CA GLY A 174 -18.54 -16.17 8.10
C GLY A 174 -19.34 -17.27 7.36
N GLN A 175 -19.68 -17.07 6.08
CA GLN A 175 -20.38 -18.07 5.28
C GLN A 175 -19.46 -19.24 4.93
N LYS A 176 -19.97 -20.46 5.10
CA LYS A 176 -19.28 -21.67 4.64
C LYS A 176 -19.26 -21.70 3.12
N VAL A 177 -18.07 -21.89 2.55
CA VAL A 177 -17.87 -21.97 1.10
C VAL A 177 -17.07 -23.22 0.80
N GLU A 178 -17.54 -24.00 -0.17
CA GLU A 178 -16.79 -25.13 -0.71
C GLU A 178 -15.82 -24.62 -1.77
N LEU A 179 -14.52 -24.88 -1.57
CA LEU A 179 -13.48 -24.43 -2.49
C LEU A 179 -13.10 -25.54 -3.46
N GLN A 180 -12.88 -25.17 -4.72
CA GLN A 180 -12.38 -26.09 -5.73
C GLN A 180 -10.87 -25.94 -5.89
N ARG A 181 -10.16 -27.07 -5.90
CA ARG A 181 -8.74 -27.08 -6.25
C ARG A 181 -8.58 -26.71 -7.73
N ARG A 182 -7.87 -25.60 -7.99
CA ARG A 182 -7.53 -25.13 -9.34
C ARG A 182 -6.02 -24.92 -9.48
N PRO A 183 -5.42 -25.16 -10.66
CA PRO A 183 -4.04 -24.77 -10.91
C PRO A 183 -3.94 -23.24 -11.00
N LEU A 184 -2.81 -22.67 -10.56
CA LEU A 184 -2.57 -21.22 -10.61
C LEU A 184 -2.73 -20.64 -12.02
N SER A 185 -2.35 -21.41 -13.06
CA SER A 185 -2.48 -21.00 -14.47
C SER A 185 -3.92 -20.90 -14.98
N ALA A 186 -4.91 -21.39 -14.23
CA ALA A 186 -6.33 -21.27 -14.57
C ALA A 186 -7.05 -20.13 -13.83
N LEU A 187 -6.34 -19.42 -12.93
CA LEU A 187 -6.91 -18.30 -12.20
C LEU A 187 -6.99 -17.04 -13.07
N GLN A 188 -7.99 -16.22 -12.81
CA GLN A 188 -8.11 -14.89 -13.39
C GLN A 188 -7.45 -13.84 -12.47
N PRO A 189 -6.99 -12.69 -13.00
CA PRO A 189 -6.60 -11.56 -12.17
C PRO A 189 -7.71 -11.13 -11.20
N GLY A 190 -7.34 -10.82 -9.97
CA GLY A 190 -8.29 -10.44 -8.91
C GLY A 190 -8.87 -11.61 -8.12
N VAL A 191 -9.98 -11.35 -7.42
CA VAL A 191 -10.64 -12.37 -6.59
C VAL A 191 -11.34 -13.39 -7.50
N ASN A 192 -11.00 -14.67 -7.32
CA ASN A 192 -11.64 -15.79 -8.01
C ASN A 192 -12.73 -16.34 -7.08
N THR A 193 -14.00 -16.25 -7.49
CA THR A 193 -15.18 -16.71 -6.74
C THR A 193 -15.75 -18.00 -7.30
#